data_AF-A0A6N8BC88-F1
#
_entry.id   AF-A0A6N8BC88-F1
#
_cell.length_a   1.000
_cell.length_b   1.000
_cell.length_c   1.000
_cell.angle_alpha   90.00
_cell.angle_beta   90.00
_cell.angle_gamma   90.00
#
_symmetry.space_group_name_H-M   'P 1'
#
loop_
_entity.id
_entity.type
_entity.pdbx_description
1 polymer ?
#
loop_
_entity_poly.entity_id
_entity_poly.type
_entity_poly.pdbx_seq_one_letter_code
_entity_poly.pdbx_strand_id
1 'polypeptide(L)'
;MKYELRCRCSKIVYFPGHYRLALAVIPQLKFAPTLKKVRGKGEPIQAFTKDQVARLLEQPDRTTFTGFRDYTIFLLLLDTGIRLAELCGLRTQDVDLKEGMVKVSGKGSSGHVPFSTRCARILEKYLYYRDLRPNDSDHLFTSIRGTALSRSTIQDQFKKYGKKANIFDVRVSPHTMRHYVESNIMWNVYRASINM
;
A
#
# COMPACT_ATOMS: atom_id res chain seq x y z
N MET A 1 -24.79 -4.74 -2.27
CA MET A 1 -25.43 -3.47 -1.81
C MET A 1 -24.34 -2.59 -1.21
N LYS A 2 -24.16 -1.34 -1.67
CA LYS A 2 -23.08 -0.45 -1.20
C LYS A 2 -23.68 0.72 -0.41
N TYR A 3 -23.08 1.07 0.73
CA TYR A 3 -23.45 2.23 1.54
C TYR A 3 -22.32 3.27 1.43
N GLU A 4 -22.63 4.52 1.10
CA GLU A 4 -21.61 5.58 1.02
C GLU A 4 -21.73 6.48 2.26
N LEU A 5 -20.63 6.61 3.00
CA LEU A 5 -20.46 7.62 4.03
C LEU A 5 -19.83 8.86 3.39
N ARG A 6 -20.55 9.98 3.44
CA ARG A 6 -20.02 11.30 3.11
C ARG A 6 -19.56 11.99 4.39
N CYS A 7 -18.25 12.03 4.62
CA CYS A 7 -17.62 13.00 5.53
C CYS A 7 -16.90 14.04 4.67
N ARG A 8 -16.77 15.29 5.15
CA ARG A 8 -16.21 16.43 4.37
C ARG A 8 -14.82 16.17 3.77
N CYS A 9 -14.04 15.20 4.27
CA CYS A 9 -12.67 14.92 3.81
C CYS A 9 -12.49 13.69 2.91
N SER A 10 -13.44 12.76 2.79
CA SER A 10 -13.26 11.56 1.94
C SER A 10 -14.53 10.73 1.80
N LYS A 11 -14.77 10.20 0.59
CA LYS A 11 -15.84 9.22 0.32
C LYS A 11 -15.37 7.83 0.76
N ILE A 12 -16.08 7.21 1.69
CA ILE A 12 -15.82 5.83 2.11
C ILE A 12 -17.02 4.97 1.73
N VAL A 13 -16.79 3.89 1.00
CA VAL A 13 -17.84 2.97 0.50
C VAL A 13 -17.79 1.68 1.32
N TYR A 14 -18.92 1.32 1.95
CA TYR A 14 -19.08 0.13 2.78
C TYR A 14 -19.94 -0.93 2.08
N PHE A 15 -19.62 -2.19 2.36
CA PHE A 15 -20.35 -3.37 1.87
C PHE A 15 -21.31 -3.90 2.95
N PRO A 16 -22.35 -4.67 2.57
CA PRO A 16 -23.52 -4.96 3.39
C PRO A 16 -23.27 -6.09 4.42
N GLY A 17 -22.02 -6.29 4.86
CA GLY A 17 -21.64 -7.07 6.03
C GLY A 17 -20.77 -6.29 7.04
N HIS A 18 -20.22 -5.14 6.64
CA HIS A 18 -19.36 -4.29 7.48
C HIS A 18 -20.10 -3.07 8.06
N TYR A 19 -21.39 -2.92 7.72
CA TYR A 19 -22.23 -1.74 8.03
C TYR A 19 -22.67 -1.66 9.50
N ARG A 20 -23.01 -2.80 10.13
CA ARG A 20 -23.48 -2.87 11.51
C ARG A 20 -22.38 -2.50 12.52
N LEU A 21 -21.12 -2.74 12.16
CA LEU A 21 -19.94 -2.50 12.99
C LEU A 21 -19.39 -1.08 12.84
N ALA A 22 -19.49 -0.48 11.65
CA ALA A 22 -19.10 0.92 11.41
C ALA A 22 -19.94 1.93 12.23
N LEU A 23 -21.21 1.61 12.51
CA LEU A 23 -22.09 2.44 13.35
C LEU A 23 -21.78 2.33 14.85
N ALA A 24 -21.17 1.22 15.30
CA ALA A 24 -20.91 0.96 16.71
C ALA A 24 -19.61 1.62 17.23
N VAL A 25 -18.64 1.92 16.35
CA VAL A 25 -17.29 2.39 16.74
C VAL A 25 -17.11 3.91 16.56
N ILE A 26 -18.11 4.63 16.07
CA ILE A 26 -18.02 6.09 15.96
C ILE A 26 -19.05 6.81 16.84
N PRO A 27 -18.97 6.72 18.20
CA PRO A 27 -19.79 7.55 19.08
C PRO A 27 -19.48 9.05 18.94
N GLN A 28 -18.31 9.41 18.43
CA GLN A 28 -17.78 10.78 18.52
C GLN A 28 -18.09 11.67 17.29
N LEU A 29 -18.76 11.16 16.25
CA LEU A 29 -19.18 12.01 15.13
C LEU A 29 -20.45 12.77 15.52
N LYS A 30 -20.31 14.06 15.86
CA LYS A 30 -21.42 15.02 16.08
C LYS A 30 -22.31 15.26 14.84
N PHE A 31 -22.16 14.47 13.78
CA PHE A 31 -22.98 14.52 12.59
C PHE A 31 -23.51 13.13 12.32
N ALA A 32 -24.83 12.96 12.42
CA ALA A 32 -25.52 11.78 11.93
C ALA A 32 -25.20 11.62 10.42
N PRO A 33 -24.47 10.58 10.00
CA PRO A 33 -24.14 10.43 8.60
C PRO A 33 -25.39 10.11 7.80
N THR A 34 -25.75 10.98 6.86
CA THR A 34 -26.81 10.68 5.90
C THR A 34 -26.30 9.62 4.92
N LEU A 35 -26.66 8.36 5.16
CA LEU A 35 -26.32 7.24 4.28
C LEU A 35 -27.14 7.36 2.99
N LYS A 36 -26.48 7.68 1.88
CA LYS A 36 -27.12 7.65 0.56
C LYS A 36 -26.88 6.27 -0.07
N LYS A 37 -27.96 5.58 -0.40
CA LYS A 37 -27.91 4.32 -1.17
C LYS A 37 -27.41 4.65 -2.57
N VAL A 38 -26.16 4.32 -2.87
CA VAL A 38 -25.58 4.54 -4.21
C VAL A 38 -25.62 3.24 -5.00
N ARG A 39 -26.34 3.25 -6.13
CA ARG A 39 -26.28 2.19 -7.13
C ARG A 39 -24.96 2.32 -7.89
N GLY A 40 -23.89 1.72 -7.37
CA GLY A 40 -22.66 1.59 -8.12
C GLY A 40 -22.84 0.54 -9.21
N LYS A 41 -22.95 0.94 -10.47
CA LYS A 41 -22.72 0.06 -11.62
C LYS A 41 -21.22 -0.24 -11.66
N GLY A 42 -20.85 -1.49 -11.38
CA GLY A 42 -19.47 -1.96 -11.40
C GLY A 42 -19.28 -3.07 -10.39
N GLU A 43 -18.86 -4.24 -10.88
CA GLU A 43 -18.40 -5.33 -10.05
C GLU A 43 -17.36 -4.80 -9.04
N PRO A 44 -17.41 -5.25 -7.77
CA PRO A 44 -16.38 -4.86 -6.81
C PRO A 44 -15.02 -5.26 -7.38
N ILE A 45 -14.07 -4.32 -7.40
CA ILE A 45 -12.68 -4.62 -7.75
C ILE A 45 -12.23 -5.71 -6.78
N GLN A 46 -11.90 -6.88 -7.32
CA GLN A 46 -11.43 -8.00 -6.50
C GLN A 46 -10.09 -7.60 -5.88
N ALA A 47 -10.02 -7.63 -4.55
CA ALA A 47 -8.79 -7.45 -3.80
C ALA A 47 -8.02 -8.78 -3.76
N PHE A 48 -6.73 -8.72 -3.43
CA PHE A 48 -5.97 -9.94 -3.17
C PHE A 48 -6.53 -10.71 -1.98
N THR A 49 -6.34 -12.02 -1.96
CA THR A 49 -6.45 -12.83 -0.74
C THR A 49 -5.13 -12.81 0.03
N LYS A 50 -5.16 -13.19 1.31
CA LYS A 50 -3.94 -13.32 2.13
C LYS A 50 -2.92 -14.27 1.51
N ASP A 51 -3.39 -15.38 0.94
CA ASP A 51 -2.57 -16.37 0.23
C ASP A 51 -1.91 -15.78 -1.01
N GLN A 52 -2.66 -15.05 -1.84
CA GLN A 52 -2.13 -14.38 -3.03
C GLN A 52 -1.04 -13.36 -2.68
N VAL A 53 -1.22 -12.58 -1.61
CA VAL A 53 -0.20 -11.63 -1.13
C VAL A 53 1.06 -12.37 -0.67
N ALA A 54 0.91 -13.48 0.08
CA ALA A 54 2.04 -14.29 0.53
C ALA A 54 2.82 -14.85 -0.67
N ARG A 55 2.14 -15.51 -1.60
CA ARG A 55 2.76 -16.04 -2.84
C ARG A 55 3.44 -14.94 -3.64
N LEU A 56 2.84 -13.75 -3.78
CA LEU A 56 3.44 -12.63 -4.50
C LEU A 56 4.75 -12.13 -3.86
N LEU A 57 4.81 -12.06 -2.53
CA LEU A 57 6.00 -11.63 -1.78
C LEU A 57 7.17 -12.64 -1.80
N GLU A 58 6.91 -13.88 -2.18
CA GLU A 58 7.91 -14.95 -2.30
C GLU A 58 8.61 -14.94 -3.66
N GLN A 59 8.02 -14.32 -4.69
CA GLN A 59 8.55 -14.38 -6.06
C GLN A 59 9.83 -13.58 -6.34
N PRO A 60 10.07 -12.41 -5.73
CA PRO A 60 11.29 -11.66 -6.00
C PRO A 60 12.52 -12.38 -5.42
N ASP A 61 13.54 -12.59 -6.25
CA ASP A 61 14.81 -13.18 -5.83
C ASP A 61 15.63 -12.20 -4.99
N ARG A 62 15.63 -12.44 -3.68
CA ARG A 62 16.25 -11.57 -2.67
C ARG A 62 17.78 -11.64 -2.66
N THR A 63 18.40 -12.51 -3.46
CA THR A 63 19.86 -12.56 -3.63
C THR A 63 20.35 -11.54 -4.67
N THR A 64 19.46 -11.09 -5.56
CA THR A 64 19.77 -10.07 -6.57
C THR A 64 19.36 -8.68 -6.10
N PHE A 65 20.08 -7.63 -6.52
CA PHE A 65 19.69 -6.26 -6.19
C PHE A 65 18.29 -5.91 -6.68
N THR A 66 17.95 -6.25 -7.93
CA THR A 66 16.62 -5.94 -8.47
C THR A 66 15.51 -6.71 -7.78
N GLY A 67 15.71 -7.99 -7.48
CA GLY A 67 14.70 -8.78 -6.77
C GLY A 67 14.55 -8.34 -5.30
N PHE A 68 15.65 -7.99 -4.63
CA PHE A 68 15.58 -7.40 -3.29
C PHE A 68 14.86 -6.05 -3.29
N ARG A 69 15.18 -5.16 -4.25
CA ARG A 69 14.46 -3.88 -4.45
C ARG A 69 12.97 -4.11 -4.65
N ASP A 70 12.59 -5.03 -5.53
CA ASP A 70 11.18 -5.28 -5.83
C ASP A 70 10.44 -5.88 -4.63
N TYR A 71 11.09 -6.76 -3.85
CA TYR A 71 10.57 -7.24 -2.58
C TYR A 71 10.33 -6.10 -1.60
N THR A 72 11.30 -5.19 -1.44
CA THR A 72 11.18 -4.01 -0.59
C THR A 72 10.03 -3.10 -1.04
N ILE A 73 9.85 -2.89 -2.34
CA ILE A 73 8.72 -2.14 -2.90
C ILE A 73 7.38 -2.78 -2.52
N PHE A 74 7.26 -4.10 -2.68
CA PHE A 74 6.02 -4.81 -2.37
C PHE A 74 5.70 -4.78 -0.89
N LEU A 75 6.71 -4.94 -0.03
CA LEU A 75 6.55 -4.87 1.41
C LEU A 75 6.15 -3.47 1.88
N LEU A 76 6.78 -2.42 1.34
CA LEU A 76 6.43 -1.04 1.69
C LEU A 76 5.00 -0.70 1.25
N LEU A 77 4.59 -1.10 0.05
CA LEU A 77 3.21 -0.92 -0.43
C LEU A 77 2.20 -1.68 0.43
N LEU A 78 2.55 -2.88 0.89
CA LEU A 78 1.71 -3.69 1.76
C LEU A 78 1.52 -3.05 3.14
N ASP A 79 2.58 -2.45 3.70
CA ASP A 79 2.50 -1.81 5.02
C ASP A 79 1.79 -0.45 4.97
N THR A 80 2.06 0.35 3.93
CA THR A 80 1.65 1.77 3.89
C THR A 80 0.43 2.03 3.02
N GLY A 81 0.15 1.18 2.02
CA GLY A 81 -0.93 1.38 1.06
C GLY A 81 -0.81 2.64 0.19
N ILE A 82 0.36 3.29 0.13
CA ILE A 82 0.54 4.55 -0.62
C ILE A 82 0.30 4.37 -2.12
N ARG A 83 -0.01 5.46 -2.82
CA ARG A 83 -0.27 5.40 -4.27
C ARG A 83 1.03 5.14 -5.03
N LEU A 84 0.91 4.53 -6.21
CA LEU A 84 2.08 4.28 -7.08
C LEU A 84 2.85 5.56 -7.42
N ALA A 85 2.15 6.68 -7.67
CA ALA A 85 2.81 7.94 -7.99
C ALA A 85 3.59 8.50 -6.79
N GLU A 86 3.03 8.37 -5.58
CA GLU A 86 3.67 8.75 -4.32
C GLU A 86 4.92 7.89 -4.08
N LEU A 87 4.79 6.56 -4.20
CA LEU A 87 5.91 5.62 -4.08
C LEU A 87 7.07 5.95 -5.03
N CYS A 88 6.79 6.24 -6.31
CA CYS A 88 7.82 6.60 -7.28
C CYS A 88 8.48 7.95 -6.97
N GLY A 89 7.76 8.85 -6.31
CA GLY A 89 8.23 10.17 -5.92
C GLY A 89 9.00 10.21 -4.60
N LEU A 90 9.03 9.11 -3.83
CA LEU A 90 9.74 9.06 -2.55
C LEU A 90 11.24 9.28 -2.74
N ARG A 91 11.81 10.10 -1.87
CA ARG A 91 13.26 10.30 -1.73
C ARG A 91 13.78 9.58 -0.50
N THR A 92 15.09 9.35 -0.44
CA THR A 92 15.73 8.72 0.73
C THR A 92 15.47 9.52 2.02
N GLN A 93 15.50 10.85 1.95
CA GLN A 93 15.20 11.75 3.07
C GLN A 93 13.75 11.70 3.58
N ASP A 94 12.82 11.15 2.80
CA ASP A 94 11.41 11.05 3.20
C ASP A 94 11.16 9.83 4.11
N VAL A 95 12.17 8.99 4.34
CA VAL A 95 12.06 7.76 5.14
C VAL A 95 12.75 7.95 6.48
N ASP A 96 11.97 7.91 7.57
CA ASP A 96 12.48 7.82 8.92
C ASP A 96 12.45 6.35 9.38
N LEU A 97 13.62 5.70 9.36
CA LEU A 97 13.76 4.31 9.78
C LEU A 97 13.67 4.13 11.31
N LYS A 98 13.94 5.18 12.09
CA LYS A 98 13.89 5.12 13.55
C LYS A 98 12.46 5.16 14.04
N GLU A 99 11.69 6.12 13.52
CA GLU A 99 10.27 6.27 13.84
C GLU A 99 9.37 5.33 13.03
N GLY A 100 9.91 4.67 12.00
CA GLY A 100 9.16 3.77 11.14
C GLY A 100 8.10 4.51 10.33
N MET A 101 8.44 5.70 9.80
CA MET A 101 7.50 6.55 9.07
C MET A 101 8.04 6.95 7.70
N VAL A 102 7.14 7.03 6.72
CA VAL A 102 7.44 7.62 5.41
C VAL A 102 6.62 8.89 5.21
N LYS A 103 7.29 9.97 4.83
CA LYS A 103 6.65 11.22 4.44
C LYS A 103 6.18 11.13 2.99
N VAL A 104 4.88 11.27 2.80
CA VAL A 104 4.25 11.18 1.48
C VAL A 104 3.67 12.53 1.12
N SER A 105 3.99 13.01 -0.09
CA SER A 105 3.49 14.27 -0.60
C SER A 105 2.59 14.04 -1.81
N GLY A 106 1.33 14.47 -1.72
CA GLY A 106 0.33 14.41 -2.79
C GLY A 106 -0.15 15.80 -3.22
N LYS A 107 -1.02 15.85 -4.24
CA LYS A 107 -1.59 17.09 -4.78
C LYS A 107 -2.49 17.79 -3.75
N GLY A 108 -1.87 18.56 -2.85
CA GLY A 108 -2.53 19.37 -1.82
C GLY A 108 -2.38 18.89 -0.38
N SER A 109 -1.72 17.76 -0.10
CA SER A 109 -1.50 17.28 1.27
C SER A 109 -0.21 16.49 1.41
N SER A 110 0.57 16.80 2.45
CA SER A 110 1.67 15.97 2.93
C SER A 110 1.27 15.27 4.23
N GLY A 111 1.61 14.00 4.38
CA GLY A 111 1.35 13.24 5.61
C GLY A 111 2.44 12.22 5.87
N HIS A 112 2.53 11.77 7.13
CA HIS A 112 3.40 10.66 7.53
C HIS A 112 2.58 9.38 7.58
N VAL A 113 3.10 8.33 6.97
CA VAL A 113 2.47 7.01 6.96
C VAL A 113 3.39 6.03 7.68
N PRO A 114 2.93 5.38 8.75
CA PRO A 114 3.76 4.42 9.47
C PRO A 114 3.95 3.14 8.65
N PHE A 115 5.08 2.45 8.87
CA PHE A 115 5.37 1.10 8.38
C PHE A 115 5.95 0.24 9.51
N SER A 116 5.92 -1.08 9.34
CA SER A 116 6.33 -2.01 10.40
C SER A 116 7.85 -2.02 10.62
N THR A 117 8.28 -2.44 11.81
CA THR A 117 9.70 -2.71 12.12
C THR A 117 10.34 -3.70 11.14
N ARG A 118 9.55 -4.65 10.61
CA ARG A 118 10.01 -5.57 9.55
C ARG A 118 10.33 -4.80 8.27
N CYS A 119 9.46 -3.90 7.84
CA CYS A 119 9.69 -3.07 6.67
C CYS A 119 10.91 -2.15 6.88
N ALA A 120 11.08 -1.57 8.08
CA ALA A 120 12.25 -0.77 8.44
C ALA A 120 13.57 -1.52 8.20
N ARG A 121 13.69 -2.74 8.75
CA ARG A 121 14.89 -3.59 8.59
C ARG A 121 15.19 -3.93 7.13
N ILE A 122 14.15 -4.19 6.34
CA ILE A 122 14.30 -4.52 4.91
C ILE A 122 14.68 -3.28 4.09
N LEU A 123 14.09 -2.12 4.40
CA LEU A 123 14.43 -0.84 3.78
C LEU A 123 15.86 -0.43 4.09
N GLU A 124 16.29 -0.54 5.35
CA GLU A 124 17.67 -0.26 5.77
C GLU A 124 18.67 -1.11 4.97
N LYS A 125 18.43 -2.43 4.89
CA LYS A 125 19.28 -3.33 4.09
C LYS A 125 19.26 -2.98 2.61
N TYR A 126 18.14 -2.49 2.08
CA TYR A 126 18.02 -2.10 0.68
C TYR A 126 18.82 -0.81 0.41
N LEU A 127 18.72 0.18 1.30
CA LEU A 127 19.50 1.42 1.22
C LEU A 127 21.00 1.12 1.24
N TYR A 128 21.45 0.23 2.13
CA TYR A 128 22.83 -0.24 2.14
C TYR A 128 23.28 -0.78 0.78
N TYR A 129 22.54 -1.71 0.17
CA TYR A 129 22.89 -2.25 -1.15
C TYR A 129 22.74 -1.26 -2.31
N ARG A 130 21.81 -0.32 -2.19
CA ARG A 130 21.59 0.76 -3.15
C ARG A 130 22.80 1.69 -3.19
N ASP A 131 23.35 2.02 -2.02
CA ASP A 131 24.44 3.00 -1.87
C ASP A 131 25.83 2.40 -2.13
N LEU A 132 25.96 1.06 -2.13
CA LEU A 132 27.16 0.35 -2.61
C LEU A 132 27.34 0.40 -4.14
N ARG A 133 26.38 0.97 -4.88
CA ARG A 133 26.40 1.04 -6.34
C ARG A 133 26.47 2.50 -6.78
N PRO A 134 27.04 2.80 -7.96
CA PRO A 134 26.93 4.14 -8.55
C PRO A 134 25.46 4.55 -8.66
N ASN A 135 25.10 5.66 -8.00
CA ASN A 135 23.72 6.11 -7.90
C ASN A 135 23.65 7.63 -7.74
N ASP A 136 23.24 8.30 -8.81
CA ASP A 136 23.15 9.76 -8.86
C ASP A 136 21.73 10.27 -8.51
N SER A 137 20.82 9.37 -8.16
CA SER A 137 19.43 9.72 -7.85
C SER A 137 19.20 9.86 -6.34
N ASP A 138 18.43 10.86 -5.93
CA ASP A 138 17.91 11.01 -4.56
C ASP A 138 16.65 10.18 -4.28
N HIS A 139 16.07 9.56 -5.31
CA HIS A 139 14.89 8.72 -5.18
C HIS A 139 15.18 7.47 -4.34
N LEU A 140 14.21 7.09 -3.52
CA LEU A 140 14.28 5.91 -2.66
C LEU A 140 14.51 4.65 -3.52
N PHE A 141 13.68 4.44 -4.54
CA PHE A 141 13.79 3.29 -5.43
C PHE A 141 14.47 3.64 -6.75
N THR A 142 15.55 2.93 -7.06
CA THR A 142 16.37 3.20 -8.25
C THR A 142 16.46 1.99 -9.18
N SER A 143 16.76 2.26 -10.45
CA SER A 143 17.11 1.27 -11.44
C SER A 143 18.51 0.72 -11.18
N ILE A 144 18.89 -0.37 -11.87
CA ILE A 144 20.26 -0.90 -11.79
C ILE A 144 21.32 0.10 -12.29
N ARG A 145 20.90 1.13 -13.05
CA ARG A 145 21.73 2.20 -13.59
C ARG A 145 21.80 3.43 -12.68
N GLY A 146 21.22 3.38 -11.47
CA GLY A 146 21.24 4.51 -10.53
C GLY A 146 20.24 5.64 -10.87
N THR A 147 19.27 5.38 -11.75
CA THR A 147 18.22 6.36 -12.10
C THR A 147 16.92 6.09 -11.36
N ALA A 148 16.05 7.10 -11.22
CA ALA A 148 14.73 6.94 -10.59
C ALA A 148 13.91 5.82 -11.25
N LEU A 149 13.27 4.98 -10.43
CA LEU A 149 12.45 3.88 -10.94
C LEU A 149 11.11 4.39 -11.49
N SER A 150 10.78 4.00 -12.72
CA SER A 150 9.55 4.46 -13.38
C SER A 150 8.29 3.73 -12.89
N ARG A 151 7.14 4.41 -12.99
CA ARG A 151 5.81 3.82 -12.73
C ARG A 151 5.54 2.57 -13.57
N SER A 152 5.89 2.61 -14.86
CA SER A 152 5.70 1.47 -15.77
C SER A 152 6.51 0.27 -15.29
N THR A 153 7.77 0.50 -14.92
CA THR A 153 8.65 -0.57 -14.44
C THR A 153 8.04 -1.27 -13.22
N ILE A 154 7.56 -0.53 -12.23
CA ILE A 154 6.92 -1.13 -11.05
C ILE A 154 5.67 -1.93 -11.45
N GLN A 155 4.82 -1.38 -12.34
CA GLN A 155 3.64 -2.09 -12.82
C GLN A 155 4.00 -3.38 -13.57
N ASP A 156 5.06 -3.37 -14.37
CA ASP A 156 5.52 -4.53 -15.10
C ASP A 156 6.13 -5.58 -14.17
N GLN A 157 6.82 -5.16 -13.10
CA GLN A 157 7.25 -6.08 -12.04
C GLN A 157 6.06 -6.73 -11.33
N PHE A 158 5.00 -5.99 -11.01
CA PHE A 158 3.76 -6.57 -10.47
C PHE A 158 3.19 -7.63 -11.41
N LYS A 159 3.06 -7.35 -12.72
CA LYS A 159 2.57 -8.33 -13.69
C LYS A 159 3.49 -9.56 -13.76
N LYS A 160 4.80 -9.35 -13.82
CA LYS A 160 5.82 -10.41 -13.88
C LYS A 160 5.72 -11.35 -12.69
N TYR A 161 5.73 -10.80 -11.48
CA TYR A 161 5.65 -11.60 -10.26
C TYR A 161 4.25 -12.19 -10.03
N GLY A 162 3.19 -11.51 -10.48
CA GLY A 162 1.83 -12.08 -10.50
C GLY A 162 1.73 -13.36 -11.34
N LYS A 163 2.33 -13.36 -12.53
CA LYS A 163 2.43 -14.57 -13.37
C LYS A 163 3.22 -15.67 -12.68
N LYS A 164 4.39 -15.35 -12.11
CA LYS A 164 5.23 -16.33 -11.38
C LYS A 164 4.52 -16.92 -10.16
N ALA A 165 3.72 -16.11 -9.47
CA ALA A 165 2.92 -16.54 -8.32
C ALA A 165 1.68 -17.35 -8.72
N ASN A 166 1.39 -17.58 -10.01
CA ASN A 166 0.15 -18.20 -10.50
C ASN A 166 -1.12 -17.49 -10.00
N ILE A 167 -1.18 -16.16 -10.17
CA ILE A 167 -2.33 -15.32 -9.83
C ILE A 167 -2.96 -14.81 -11.13
N PHE A 168 -4.13 -15.35 -11.48
CA PHE A 168 -4.83 -15.05 -12.74
C PHE A 168 -6.28 -14.61 -12.55
N ASP A 169 -6.85 -14.91 -11.39
CA ASP A 169 -8.22 -14.59 -10.99
C ASP A 169 -8.37 -13.11 -10.59
N VAL A 170 -7.27 -12.43 -10.26
CA VAL A 170 -7.25 -11.00 -9.92
C VAL A 170 -6.19 -10.24 -10.71
N ARG A 171 -6.50 -8.99 -11.08
CA ARG A 171 -5.52 -8.09 -11.69
C ARG A 171 -4.37 -7.84 -10.72
N VAL A 172 -3.15 -8.28 -11.06
CA VAL A 172 -1.96 -8.03 -10.24
C VAL A 172 -1.40 -6.63 -10.53
N SER A 173 -1.60 -5.69 -9.60
CA SER A 173 -1.15 -4.30 -9.75
C SER A 173 -0.94 -3.60 -8.40
N PRO A 174 -0.19 -2.48 -8.36
CA PRO A 174 -0.07 -1.66 -7.16
C PRO A 174 -1.42 -1.17 -6.62
N HIS A 175 -2.38 -0.90 -7.50
CA HIS A 175 -3.72 -0.45 -7.11
C HIS A 175 -4.52 -1.56 -6.41
N THR A 176 -4.38 -2.80 -6.87
CA THR A 176 -4.98 -3.98 -6.23
C THR A 176 -4.37 -4.23 -4.85
N MET A 177 -3.05 -4.07 -4.72
CA MET A 177 -2.37 -4.15 -3.43
C MET A 177 -2.90 -3.10 -2.46
N ARG A 178 -3.03 -1.85 -2.91
CA ARG A 178 -3.65 -0.80 -2.11
C ARG A 178 -5.07 -1.14 -1.68
N HIS A 179 -5.90 -1.71 -2.57
CA HIS A 179 -7.26 -2.13 -2.20
C HIS A 179 -7.28 -3.24 -1.14
N TYR A 180 -6.34 -4.19 -1.21
CA TYR A 180 -6.15 -5.18 -0.16
C TYR A 180 -5.82 -4.51 1.17
N VAL A 181 -4.88 -3.57 1.16
CA VAL A 181 -4.49 -2.79 2.33
C VAL A 181 -5.66 -1.98 2.88
N GLU A 182 -6.40 -1.25 2.07
CA GLU A 182 -7.59 -0.48 2.51
C GLU A 182 -8.67 -1.39 3.12
N SER A 183 -8.87 -2.59 2.55
CA SER A 183 -9.84 -3.57 3.05
C SER A 183 -9.40 -4.23 4.37
N ASN A 184 -8.09 -4.37 4.58
CA ASN A 184 -7.51 -5.05 5.74
C ASN A 184 -7.03 -4.11 6.86
N ILE A 185 -6.68 -2.85 6.56
CA ILE A 185 -6.31 -1.83 7.57
C ILE A 185 -7.52 -1.45 8.41
N MET A 186 -8.71 -1.38 7.83
CA MET A 186 -9.97 -1.27 8.59
C MET A 186 -10.06 -2.36 9.68
N TRP A 187 -9.51 -3.54 9.41
CA TRP A 187 -9.48 -4.66 10.36
C TRP A 187 -8.39 -4.52 11.45
N ASN A 188 -7.22 -3.98 11.11
CA ASN A 188 -6.11 -3.83 12.06
C ASN A 188 -6.30 -2.65 13.02
N VAL A 189 -6.81 -1.51 12.55
CA VAL A 189 -7.21 -0.39 13.41
C VAL A 189 -8.35 -0.81 14.34
N TYR A 190 -9.30 -1.61 13.85
CA TYR A 190 -10.39 -2.19 14.64
C TYR A 190 -9.86 -3.15 15.74
N ARG A 191 -8.85 -3.99 15.44
CA ARG A 191 -8.21 -4.86 16.46
C ARG A 191 -7.43 -4.11 17.53
N ALA A 192 -6.80 -3.00 17.18
CA ALA A 192 -6.06 -2.16 18.13
C ALA A 192 -7.01 -1.38 19.06
N SER A 193 -8.18 -0.97 18.59
CA SER A 193 -9.18 -0.26 19.41
C SER A 193 -10.06 -1.16 20.28
N ILE A 194 -10.07 -2.49 20.08
CA ILE A 194 -10.91 -3.43 20.86
C ILE A 194 -10.10 -4.18 21.93
N ASN A 195 -8.77 -4.13 21.86
CA ASN A 195 -7.88 -4.63 22.91
C ASN A 195 -7.33 -3.51 23.80
N MET A 196 -8.12 -2.44 23.98
CA MET A 196 -7.84 -1.33 24.88
C MET A 196 -9.04 -1.10 25.81
#